data_AF-A0A233SP23-F1
#
_entry.id   AF-A0A233SP23-F1
#
_cell.length_a   1.000
_cell.length_b   1.000
_cell.length_c   1.000
_cell.angle_alpha   90.00
_cell.angle_beta   90.00
_cell.angle_gamma   90.00
#
_symmetry.space_group_name_H-M   'P 1'
#
loop_
_entity.id
_entity.type
_entity.pdbx_description
1 polymer ?
#
loop_
_entity_poly.entity_id
_entity_poly.type
_entity_poly.pdbx_seq_one_letter_code
_entity_poly.pdbx_strand_id
1 'polypeptide(L)' 'MRLYPTNYDRWVSLAMVELPAKDVPEAFRWRLTRLPARSHIPADVVAVRVRGIDPLPSEPVVPAHSMMCVPEWGEP' A
#
# COMPACT_ATOMS: atom_id res chain seq x y z
N MET A 1 -0.51 3.34 -12.47
CA MET A 1 -0.66 2.69 -11.15
C MET A 1 0.60 1.90 -10.87
N ARG A 2 0.95 1.67 -9.61
CA ARG A 2 2.17 0.96 -9.24
C ARG A 2 1.85 -0.14 -8.24
N LEU A 3 2.45 -1.29 -8.46
CA LEU A 3 2.30 -2.48 -7.64
C LEU A 3 3.19 -2.36 -6.40
N TYR A 4 2.61 -2.54 -5.23
CA TYR A 4 3.37 -2.61 -3.98
C TYR A 4 3.03 -3.89 -3.22
N PRO A 5 4.04 -4.57 -2.64
CA PRO A 5 3.79 -5.65 -1.71
C PRO A 5 3.17 -5.08 -0.43
N THR A 6 2.38 -5.90 0.26
CA THR A 6 1.73 -5.57 1.52
C THR A 6 2.38 -6.34 2.67
N ASN A 7 2.11 -5.93 3.90
CA ASN A 7 2.68 -6.57 5.09
C ASN A 7 2.08 -7.96 5.43
N TYR A 8 1.22 -8.52 4.58
CA TYR A 8 0.61 -9.84 4.75
C TYR A 8 0.69 -10.67 3.46
N ASP A 9 1.81 -10.53 2.74
CA ASP A 9 2.16 -11.35 1.58
C ASP A 9 1.15 -11.27 0.43
N ARG A 10 0.53 -10.10 0.25
CA ARG A 10 -0.30 -9.79 -0.93
C ARG A 10 0.23 -8.58 -1.67
N TRP A 11 -0.25 -8.37 -2.88
CA TRP A 11 0.09 -7.20 -3.68
C TRP A 11 -1.12 -6.30 -3.84
N VAL A 12 -0.88 -5.00 -3.95
CA VAL A 12 -1.92 -4.02 -4.20
C VAL A 12 -1.47 -3.06 -5.29
N SER A 13 -2.38 -2.81 -6.24
CA SER A 13 -2.21 -1.78 -7.25
C SER A 13 -2.68 -0.45 -6.67
N LEU A 14 -1.72 0.45 -6.46
CA LEU A 14 -1.95 1.78 -5.91
C LEU A 14 -1.85 2.85 -6.98
N ALA A 15 -2.59 3.94 -6.79
CA ALA A 15 -2.42 5.13 -7.62
C ALA A 15 -1.00 5.72 -7.46
N MET A 16 -0.56 6.49 -8.46
CA MET A 16 0.72 7.20 -8.38
C MET A 16 0.62 8.54 -7.65
N VAL A 17 -0.61 8.93 -7.28
CA VAL A 17 -0.94 10.20 -6.63
C VAL A 17 -1.49 9.90 -5.25
N GLU A 18 -0.97 10.60 -4.26
CA GLU A 18 -1.49 10.59 -2.90
C GLU A 18 -2.70 11.53 -2.84
N LEU A 19 -3.81 11.06 -2.26
CA LEU A 19 -5.01 11.84 -2.04
C LEU A 19 -5.22 12.04 -0.54
N PRO A 20 -5.93 13.10 -0.12
CA PRO A 20 -6.29 13.27 1.28
C PRO A 20 -7.20 12.12 1.74
N ALA A 21 -7.06 11.69 2.99
CA ALA A 21 -7.90 10.63 3.55
C ALA A 21 -9.40 10.91 3.46
N LYS A 22 -9.83 12.18 3.56
CA LYS A 22 -11.24 12.56 3.42
C LYS A 22 -11.82 12.24 2.04
N ASP A 23 -10.97 12.23 1.00
CA ASP A 23 -11.36 12.03 -0.40
C ASP A 23 -11.32 10.54 -0.80
N VAL A 24 -10.79 9.67 0.08
CA VAL A 24 -10.66 8.23 -0.18
C VAL A 24 -11.46 7.44 0.86
N PRO A 25 -12.37 6.53 0.46
CA PRO A 25 -13.10 5.71 1.42
C PRO A 25 -12.14 4.82 2.22
N GLU A 26 -12.41 4.61 3.50
CA GLU A 26 -11.57 3.84 4.43
C GLU A 26 -11.10 2.49 3.87
N ALA A 27 -11.99 1.77 3.17
CA ALA A 27 -11.68 0.50 2.55
C ALA A 27 -10.51 0.56 1.54
N PHE A 28 -10.27 1.73 0.94
CA PHE A 28 -9.26 1.97 -0.08
C PHE A 28 -8.11 2.87 0.39
N ARG A 29 -8.01 3.20 1.69
CA ARG A 29 -6.91 3.99 2.25
C ARG A 29 -5.67 3.12 2.50
N TRP A 30 -4.60 3.38 1.78
CA TRP A 30 -3.30 2.73 1.98
C TRP A 30 -2.21 3.75 2.25
N ARG A 31 -1.19 3.35 3.01
CA ARG A 31 0.04 4.13 3.19
C ARG A 31 1.23 3.31 2.76
N LEU A 32 2.19 3.98 2.12
CA LEU A 32 3.48 3.40 1.81
C LEU A 32 4.37 3.55 3.04
N THR A 33 4.83 2.44 3.58
CA THR A 33 5.72 2.38 4.74
C THR A 33 7.04 1.78 4.32
N ARG A 34 8.14 2.46 4.66
CA ARG A 34 9.48 1.91 4.47
C ARG A 34 9.70 0.78 5.46
N LEU A 35 10.15 -0.35 4.96
CA LEU A 35 10.51 -1.47 5.79
C LEU A 35 11.89 -1.25 6.44
N PRO A 36 12.11 -1.75 7.66
CA PRO A 36 13.45 -1.76 8.23
C PRO A 36 14.37 -2.66 7.39
N ALA A 37 15.65 -2.33 7.33
CA ALA A 37 16.67 -2.95 6.46
C ALA A 37 16.84 -4.49 6.59
N ARG A 38 16.21 -5.12 7.59
CA ARG A 38 16.20 -6.58 7.83
C ARG A 38 14.84 -7.22 7.56
N SER A 39 14.08 -6.70 6.60
CA SER A 39 12.76 -7.25 6.31
C SER A 39 12.85 -8.38 5.29
N HIS A 40 12.03 -9.41 5.48
CA HIS A 40 11.94 -10.59 4.60
C HIS A 40 11.26 -10.29 3.26
N ILE A 41 10.70 -9.08 3.09
CA ILE A 41 10.06 -8.67 1.84
C ILE A 41 11.14 -8.02 0.96
N PRO A 42 11.29 -8.45 -0.30
CA PRO A 42 12.33 -7.97 -1.22
C PRO A 42 12.13 -6.52 -1.69
N ALA A 43 11.25 -5.75 -1.04
CA ALA A 43 10.96 -4.36 -1.35
C ALA A 43 11.28 -3.47 -0.16
N ASP A 44 11.94 -2.34 -0.42
CA ASP A 44 12.19 -1.29 0.58
C ASP A 44 10.89 -0.64 1.11
N VAL A 45 9.78 -0.77 0.39
CA VAL A 45 8.50 -0.11 0.68
C VAL A 45 7.35 -1.10 0.56
N VAL A 46 6.48 -1.14 1.56
CA VAL A 46 5.22 -1.90 1.55
C VAL A 46 4.01 -1.00 1.66
N ALA A 47 2.90 -1.44 1.07
CA ALA A 47 1.59 -0.84 1.26
C ALA A 47 0.91 -1.43 2.50
N VAL A 48 0.60 -0.57 3.47
CA VAL A 48 -0.12 -0.92 4.69
C VAL A 48 -1.54 -0.37 4.60
N ARG A 49 -2.54 -1.24 4.84
CA ARG A 49 -3.93 -0.83 4.87
C ARG A 49 -4.22 -0.06 6.14
N VAL A 50 -4.76 1.15 6.01
CA VAL A 50 -5.10 2.00 7.14
C VAL A 50 -6.44 1.55 7.70
N ARG A 51 -6.42 0.60 8.65
CA ARG A 51 -7.63 -0.02 9.25
C ARG A 51 -7.81 0.23 10.74
N GLY A 52 -6.74 0.63 11.45
CA GLY A 52 -6.72 0.70 12.93
C GLY A 52 -6.38 2.07 13.50
N ILE A 53 -5.94 3.01 12.68
CA ILE A 53 -5.75 4.42 13.04
C ILE A 53 -6.51 5.20 11.98
N ASP A 54 -7.56 5.93 12.36
CA ASP A 54 -8.23 6.84 11.44
C ASP A 54 -7.20 7.93 11.10
N PRO A 55 -6.74 7.99 9.84
CA PRO A 55 -5.81 9.04 9.44
C PRO A 55 -6.56 10.36 9.52
N LEU A 56 -5.87 11.43 9.91
CA LEU A 56 -6.46 12.76 9.86
C LEU A 56 -7.03 13.02 8.45
N PRO A 57 -8.12 13.75 8.29
CA PRO A 57 -8.78 13.94 6.98
C PRO A 57 -7.85 14.54 5.90
N SER A 58 -6.78 15.22 6.31
CA SER A 58 -5.74 15.79 5.44
C SER A 58 -4.51 14.91 5.27
N GLU A 59 -4.39 13.79 5.98
CA GLU A 59 -3.24 12.89 5.81
C GLU A 59 -3.25 12.26 4.41
N PRO A 60 -2.07 12.16 3.76
CA PRO A 60 -1.95 11.56 2.45
C PRO A 60 -2.14 10.05 2.54
N VAL A 61 -3.06 9.54 1.71
CA VAL A 61 -3.31 8.12 1.50
C VAL A 61 -3.26 7.81 0.01
N VAL A 62 -2.80 6.61 -0.32
CA VAL A 62 -2.76 6.13 -1.69
C VAL A 62 -4.01 5.30 -1.95
N PRO A 63 -4.91 5.71 -2.85
CA PRO A 63 -6.12 4.95 -3.13
C PRO A 63 -5.79 3.63 -3.82
N ALA A 64 -6.33 2.53 -3.29
CA ALA A 64 -6.24 1.23 -3.93
C ALA A 64 -7.26 1.07 -5.05
N HIS A 65 -6.79 0.52 -6.16
CA HIS A 65 -7.61 0.23 -7.33
C HIS A 65 -7.88 -1.26 -7.51
N SER A 66 -6.99 -2.15 -7.03
CA SER A 66 -7.27 -3.60 -6.97
C SER A 66 -6.25 -4.33 -6.07
N MET A 67 -6.72 -5.31 -5.28
CA MET A 67 -5.85 -6.23 -4.53
C MET A 67 -5.58 -7.45 -5.40
N MET A 68 -4.32 -7.83 -5.55
CA MET A 68 -3.91 -8.96 -6.38
C MET A 68 -3.21 -10.03 -5.53
N CYS A 69 -3.40 -11.30 -5.91
CA CYS A 69 -2.53 -12.38 -5.45
C CYS A 69 -1.09 -12.07 -5.89
N VAL A 70 -0.11 -12.61 -5.16
CA VAL A 70 1.31 -12.44 -5.45
C VAL A 70 1.51 -12.72 -6.95
N PRO A 71 1.94 -11.74 -7.77
CA PRO A 71 2.39 -12.08 -9.10
C PRO A 71 3.55 -13.06 -8.90
N GLU A 72 3.56 -14.16 -9.65
CA GLU A 72 4.76 -14.95 -9.80
C GLU A 72 5.88 -13.97 -10.16
N TRP A 73 6.80 -13.75 -9.22
CA TRP A 73 7.99 -13.00 -9.54
C TRP A 73 8.74 -13.86 -10.54
N GLY A 74 8.55 -13.56 -11.83
CA GLY A 74 9.46 -14.01 -12.86
C GLY A 74 10.86 -13.58 -12.42
N GLU A 75 11.69 -14.58 -12.18
CA GLU A 75 13.13 -14.48 -11.94
C GLU A 75 13.79 -13.60 -13.04
N PRO A 76 14.96 -12.98 -12.74
CA PRO A 76 15.49 -11.78 -13.42
C PRO A 76 15.69 -11.86 -14.94
#